data_AF-A0A5J4NXT6-F1
#
_entry.id   AF-A0A5J4NXT6-F1
#
_cell.length_a   1.000
_cell.length_b   1.000
_cell.length_c   1.000
_cell.angle_alpha   90.00
_cell.angle_beta   90.00
_cell.angle_gamma   90.00
#
_symmetry.space_group_name_H-M   'P 1'
#
loop_
_entity.id
_entity.type
_entity.pdbx_description
1 polymer ?
#
loop_
_entity_poly.entity_id
_entity_poly.type
_entity_poly.pdbx_seq_one_letter_code
_entity_poly.pdbx_strand_id
1 'polypeptide(L)'
;MMGADLLHTLVATDNSLAKSADEQALMYQFLEWKVNNIDNADDVRISLKKLNDVLKSSTYLCSNSMKAIDVLLTMSLGKILVNFTHFEKETLGNVLRWYTQVSSEAKQPLPPVFFQRMPIYH
;
A
#
# COMPACT_ATOMS: atom_id res chain seq x y z
N MET A 1 -10.95 1.64 19.96
CA MET A 1 -11.55 2.93 19.51
C MET A 1 -10.51 3.98 19.08
N MET A 2 -9.22 3.67 18.90
CA MET A 2 -8.16 4.68 18.62
C MET A 2 -7.75 4.80 17.13
N GLY A 3 -8.33 4.00 16.23
CA GLY A 3 -7.90 3.94 14.82
C GLY A 3 -8.61 4.93 13.90
N ALA A 4 -9.88 5.25 14.16
CA ALA A 4 -10.71 6.06 13.27
C ALA A 4 -10.33 7.57 13.28
N ASP A 5 -9.97 8.11 14.45
CA ASP A 5 -9.55 9.51 14.58
C ASP A 5 -8.24 9.81 13.83
N LEU A 6 -7.31 8.85 13.82
CA LEU A 6 -6.05 8.99 13.08
C LEU A 6 -6.29 8.96 11.57
N LEU A 7 -7.24 8.15 11.09
CA LEU A 7 -7.61 8.12 9.67
C LEU A 7 -8.24 9.45 9.22
N HIS A 8 -9.20 9.98 9.97
CA HIS A 8 -9.82 11.28 9.64
C HIS A 8 -8.83 12.44 9.70
N THR A 9 -7.91 12.44 10.68
CA THR A 9 -6.92 13.50 10.82
C THR A 9 -5.86 13.45 9.72
N LEU A 10 -5.39 12.25 9.34
CA LEU A 10 -4.45 12.08 8.21
C LEU A 10 -5.10 12.42 6.87
N VAL A 11 -6.34 12.00 6.64
CA VAL A 11 -7.06 12.33 5.39
C VAL A 11 -7.33 13.82 5.29
N ALA A 12 -7.69 14.50 6.39
CA ALA A 12 -7.90 15.94 6.41
C ALA A 12 -6.60 16.74 6.17
N THR A 13 -5.46 16.28 6.71
CA THR A 13 -4.17 16.93 6.45
C THR A 13 -3.65 16.63 5.03
N ASP A 14 -3.85 15.42 4.51
CA ASP A 14 -3.40 15.04 3.17
C ASP A 14 -4.27 15.63 2.05
N ASN A 15 -5.51 16.03 2.35
CA ASN A 15 -6.33 16.83 1.43
C ASN A 15 -5.66 18.18 1.08
N SER A 16 -4.73 18.66 1.91
CA SER A 16 -3.89 19.83 1.61
C SER A 16 -2.61 19.51 0.83
N LEU A 17 -2.28 18.21 0.66
CA LEU A 17 -1.08 17.70 -0.02
C LEU A 17 -1.34 17.18 -1.44
N ALA A 18 -2.61 16.98 -1.82
CA ALA A 18 -3.01 16.75 -3.21
C ALA A 18 -2.85 18.06 -3.99
N LYS A 19 -1.99 18.07 -5.02
CA LYS A 19 -1.70 19.27 -5.81
C LYS A 19 -2.70 19.49 -6.96
N SER A 20 -3.45 18.44 -7.31
CA SER A 20 -4.45 18.45 -8.39
C SER A 20 -5.71 17.69 -7.96
N ALA A 21 -6.86 18.07 -8.53
CA ALA A 21 -8.12 17.34 -8.38
C ALA A 21 -8.01 15.88 -8.85
N ASP A 22 -7.14 15.60 -9.83
CA ASP A 22 -6.89 14.24 -10.31
C ASP A 22 -6.17 13.38 -9.26
N GLU A 23 -5.20 13.95 -8.54
CA GLU A 23 -4.51 13.26 -7.44
C GLU A 23 -5.49 12.97 -6.30
N GLN A 24 -6.36 13.93 -6.01
CA GLN A 24 -7.39 13.79 -4.98
C GLN A 24 -8.40 12.70 -5.35
N ALA A 25 -8.87 12.66 -6.61
CA ALA A 25 -9.77 11.62 -7.10
C ALA A 25 -9.13 10.23 -7.01
N LEU A 26 -7.86 10.09 -7.41
CA LEU A 26 -7.11 8.83 -7.28
C LEU A 26 -6.95 8.40 -5.82
N MET A 27 -6.67 9.33 -4.90
CA MET A 27 -6.60 9.03 -3.47
C MET A 27 -7.91 8.46 -2.94
N TYR A 28 -9.05 9.09 -3.26
CA TYR A 28 -10.36 8.60 -2.84
C TYR A 28 -10.69 7.25 -3.46
N GLN A 29 -10.35 7.04 -4.73
CA GLN A 29 -10.53 5.75 -5.41
C GLN A 29 -9.75 4.64 -4.71
N PHE A 30 -8.49 4.87 -4.34
CA PHE A 30 -7.69 3.88 -3.61
C PHE A 30 -8.17 3.68 -2.17
N LEU A 31 -8.73 4.73 -1.54
CA LEU A 31 -9.33 4.62 -0.21
C LEU A 31 -10.56 3.71 -0.24
N GLU A 32 -11.47 3.91 -1.19
CA GLU A 32 -12.64 3.06 -1.38
C GLU A 32 -12.23 1.63 -1.74
N TRP A 33 -11.25 1.51 -2.66
CA TRP A 33 -10.71 0.21 -3.02
C TRP A 33 -10.15 -0.54 -1.82
N LYS A 34 -9.38 0.13 -0.95
CA LYS A 34 -8.83 -0.46 0.29
C LYS A 34 -9.94 -1.01 1.18
N VAL A 35 -10.99 -0.24 1.44
CA VAL A 35 -12.10 -0.67 2.30
C VAL A 35 -12.76 -1.92 1.73
N ASN A 36 -13.04 -1.93 0.43
CA ASN A 36 -13.75 -3.03 -0.23
C ASN A 36 -12.89 -4.28 -0.47
N ASN A 37 -11.59 -4.12 -0.74
CA ASN A 37 -10.74 -5.18 -1.27
C ASN A 37 -9.63 -5.63 -0.31
N ILE A 38 -9.39 -4.88 0.77
CA ILE A 38 -8.39 -5.19 1.79
C ILE A 38 -9.06 -5.38 3.15
N ASP A 39 -9.82 -4.39 3.63
CA ASP A 39 -10.35 -4.43 5.00
C ASP A 39 -11.54 -5.40 5.15
N ASN A 40 -12.42 -5.47 4.14
CA ASN A 40 -13.62 -6.33 4.13
C ASN A 40 -13.50 -7.57 3.24
N ALA A 41 -12.30 -7.88 2.74
CA ALA A 41 -12.12 -8.97 1.78
C ALA A 41 -11.89 -10.32 2.46
N ASP A 42 -12.63 -11.34 2.01
CA ASP A 42 -12.42 -12.73 2.43
C ASP A 42 -11.08 -13.30 1.92
N ASP A 43 -10.67 -12.92 0.71
CA ASP A 43 -9.35 -13.24 0.14
C ASP A 43 -8.72 -12.02 -0.57
N VAL A 44 -7.65 -11.52 0.02
CA VAL A 44 -6.93 -10.32 -0.42
C VAL A 44 -5.97 -10.62 -1.59
N ARG A 45 -5.70 -11.89 -1.92
CA ARG A 45 -4.70 -12.28 -2.92
C ARG A 45 -5.00 -11.76 -4.32
N ILE A 46 -6.24 -11.84 -4.77
CA ILE A 46 -6.65 -11.37 -6.11
C ILE A 46 -6.46 -9.86 -6.21
N SER A 47 -6.86 -9.15 -5.17
CA SER A 47 -6.73 -7.70 -5.04
C SER A 47 -5.25 -7.27 -5.05
N LEU A 48 -4.39 -7.99 -4.33
CA LEU A 48 -2.95 -7.72 -4.30
C LEU A 48 -2.27 -7.97 -5.65
N LYS A 49 -2.69 -8.97 -6.42
CA LYS A 49 -2.18 -9.19 -7.78
C LYS A 49 -2.52 -8.01 -8.70
N LYS A 50 -3.76 -7.53 -8.67
CA LYS A 50 -4.16 -6.34 -9.42
C LYS A 50 -3.37 -5.10 -9.01
N LEU A 51 -3.16 -4.91 -7.70
CA LEU A 51 -2.34 -3.83 -7.19
C LEU A 51 -0.88 -3.94 -7.65
N ASN A 52 -0.34 -5.15 -7.70
CA ASN A 52 1.02 -5.41 -8.19
C ASN A 52 1.20 -5.02 -9.66
N ASP A 53 0.17 -5.21 -10.50
CA ASP A 53 0.19 -4.77 -11.89
C ASP A 53 0.10 -3.25 -12.01
N VAL A 54 -0.74 -2.59 -11.19
CA VAL A 54 -0.83 -1.12 -11.14
C VAL A 54 0.51 -0.49 -10.72
N LEU A 55 1.17 -1.06 -9.71
CA LEU A 55 2.47 -0.59 -9.21
C LEU A 55 3.65 -0.97 -10.12
N LYS A 56 3.40 -1.66 -11.24
CA LYS A 56 4.45 -1.96 -12.21
C LYS A 56 4.94 -0.69 -12.90
N SER A 57 4.01 0.19 -13.28
CA SER A 57 4.31 1.45 -13.98
C SER A 57 4.55 2.64 -13.06
N SER A 58 4.16 2.53 -11.78
CA SER A 58 4.17 3.65 -10.84
C SER A 58 4.99 3.36 -9.59
N THR A 59 5.71 4.37 -9.10
CA THR A 59 6.51 4.26 -7.86
C THR A 59 5.63 4.37 -6.60
N TYR A 60 4.59 5.20 -6.65
CA TYR A 60 3.58 5.39 -5.61
C TYR A 60 2.18 5.22 -6.18
N LEU A 61 1.15 5.12 -5.34
CA LEU A 61 -0.25 5.00 -5.78
C LEU A 61 -0.71 6.19 -6.63
N CYS A 62 -0.28 7.40 -6.24
CA CYS A 62 -0.54 8.64 -7.00
C CYS A 62 0.65 9.05 -7.90
N SER A 63 1.45 8.06 -8.34
CA SER A 63 2.58 8.15 -9.27
C SER A 63 3.79 9.00 -8.85
N ASN A 64 3.60 10.22 -8.36
CA ASN A 64 4.68 11.23 -8.34
C ASN A 64 5.28 11.53 -6.96
N SER A 65 4.58 11.20 -5.87
CA SER A 65 5.04 11.41 -4.50
C SER A 65 4.30 10.51 -3.52
N MET A 66 4.93 10.19 -2.38
CA MET A 66 4.25 9.52 -1.28
C MET A 66 3.10 10.41 -0.76
N LYS A 67 1.89 9.85 -0.73
CA LYS A 67 0.71 10.47 -0.12
C LYS A 67 0.29 9.70 1.12
N ALA A 68 -0.66 10.23 1.91
CA ALA A 68 -1.19 9.50 3.06
C ALA A 68 -1.84 8.18 2.65
N ILE A 69 -2.46 8.09 1.46
CA ILE A 69 -3.03 6.81 1.02
C ILE A 69 -1.97 5.71 0.93
N ASP A 70 -0.72 6.04 0.56
CA ASP A 70 0.38 5.07 0.55
C ASP A 70 0.71 4.56 1.95
N VAL A 71 0.76 5.47 2.93
CA VAL A 71 1.00 5.15 4.35
C VAL A 71 -0.15 4.33 4.94
N LEU A 72 -1.39 4.72 4.65
CA LEU A 72 -2.58 4.02 5.14
C LEU A 72 -2.67 2.59 4.57
N LEU A 73 -2.36 2.43 3.29
CA LEU A 73 -2.40 1.14 2.63
C LEU A 73 -1.26 0.24 3.12
N THR A 74 -0.04 0.77 3.30
CA THR A 74 1.07 0.00 3.89
C THR A 74 0.78 -0.44 5.33
N MET A 75 0.16 0.40 6.15
CA MET A 75 -0.25 0.00 7.51
C MET A 75 -1.23 -1.19 7.51
N SER A 76 -2.25 -1.18 6.64
CA SER A 76 -3.19 -2.29 6.50
C SER A 76 -2.50 -3.54 5.92
N LEU A 77 -1.69 -3.36 4.87
CA LEU A 77 -1.03 -4.47 4.19
C LEU A 77 0.07 -5.12 5.02
N GLY A 78 0.74 -4.38 5.92
CA GLY A 78 1.82 -4.93 6.73
C GLY A 78 1.38 -6.16 7.53
N LYS A 79 0.16 -6.13 8.10
CA LYS A 79 -0.40 -7.28 8.84
C LYS A 79 -0.69 -8.48 7.94
N ILE A 80 -1.07 -8.23 6.69
CA ILE A 80 -1.45 -9.26 5.72
C ILE A 80 -0.18 -9.89 5.12
N LEU A 81 0.77 -9.05 4.70
CA LEU A 81 2.01 -9.47 4.06
C LEU A 81 2.92 -10.26 5.01
N VAL A 82 2.91 -9.98 6.32
CA VAL A 82 3.67 -10.79 7.29
C VAL A 82 3.22 -12.26 7.25
N ASN A 83 1.93 -12.52 7.08
CA ASN A 83 1.35 -13.87 7.07
C ASN A 83 1.51 -14.60 5.73
N PHE A 84 1.96 -13.92 4.68
CA PHE A 84 2.14 -14.54 3.36
C PHE A 84 3.39 -15.42 3.33
N THR A 85 3.28 -16.53 2.61
CA THR A 85 4.42 -17.43 2.33
C THR A 85 5.48 -16.74 1.48
N HIS A 86 6.71 -17.28 1.48
CA HIS A 86 7.79 -16.75 0.64
C HIS A 86 7.42 -16.76 -0.84
N PHE A 87 6.78 -17.81 -1.33
CA PHE A 87 6.34 -17.92 -2.72
C PHE A 87 5.29 -16.85 -3.08
N GLU A 88 4.30 -16.62 -2.23
CA GLU A 88 3.30 -15.57 -2.47
C GLU A 88 3.94 -14.17 -2.52
N LYS A 89 4.93 -13.92 -1.65
CA LYS A 89 5.68 -12.66 -1.63
C LYS A 89 6.47 -12.45 -2.93
N GLU A 90 7.10 -13.49 -3.48
CA GLU A 90 7.82 -13.38 -4.76
C GLU A 90 6.91 -12.96 -5.91
N THR A 91 5.65 -13.41 -5.93
CA THR A 91 4.67 -12.98 -6.95
C THR A 91 4.24 -11.51 -6.84
N LEU A 92 4.51 -10.87 -5.70
CA LEU A 92 4.11 -9.50 -5.36
C LEU A 92 5.29 -8.52 -5.37
N GLY A 93 6.30 -8.75 -6.20
CA GLY A 93 7.54 -7.97 -6.22
C GLY A 93 7.37 -6.45 -6.32
N ASN A 94 6.40 -5.95 -7.09
CA ASN A 94 6.15 -4.50 -7.21
C ASN A 94 5.50 -3.92 -5.96
N VAL A 95 4.55 -4.66 -5.35
CA VAL A 95 3.93 -4.28 -4.07
C VAL A 95 4.99 -4.24 -2.97
N LEU A 96 5.89 -5.22 -2.91
CA LEU A 96 6.93 -5.27 -1.89
C LEU A 96 7.99 -4.19 -2.06
N ARG A 97 8.34 -3.86 -3.31
CA ARG A 97 9.18 -2.70 -3.65
C ARG A 97 8.55 -1.41 -3.12
N TRP A 98 7.29 -1.17 -3.48
CA TRP A 98 6.53 0.01 -3.04
C TRP A 98 6.39 0.06 -1.51
N TYR A 99 6.04 -1.07 -0.87
CA TYR A 99 5.92 -1.18 0.58
C TYR A 99 7.24 -0.81 1.27
N THR A 100 8.36 -1.32 0.76
CA THR A 100 9.69 -1.01 1.31
C THR A 100 10.01 0.47 1.19
N GLN A 101 9.74 1.07 0.01
CA GLN A 101 9.96 2.49 -0.24
C GLN A 101 9.16 3.37 0.73
N VAL A 102 7.85 3.12 0.82
CA VAL A 102 6.96 3.85 1.73
C VAL A 102 7.35 3.63 3.18
N SER A 103 7.75 2.41 3.57
CA SER A 103 8.17 2.12 4.94
C SER A 103 9.48 2.81 5.33
N SER A 104 10.38 3.03 4.39
CA SER A 104 11.64 3.74 4.62
C SER A 104 11.43 5.26 4.73
N GLU A 105 10.43 5.80 4.04
CA GLU A 105 10.07 7.23 4.07
C GLU A 105 9.09 7.56 5.20
N ALA A 106 8.30 6.58 5.63
CA ALA A 106 7.40 6.71 6.76
C ALA A 106 8.19 6.89 8.06
N LYS A 107 7.84 7.93 8.83
CA LYS A 107 8.46 8.18 10.15
C LYS A 107 8.04 7.17 11.22
N GLN A 108 7.06 6.31 10.94
CA GLN A 108 6.53 5.33 11.88
C GLN A 108 7.14 3.96 11.62
N PRO A 109 7.49 3.18 12.67
CA PRO A 109 8.05 1.85 12.48
C PRO A 109 6.98 0.89 11.94
N LEU A 110 7.02 0.65 10.63
CA LEU A 110 6.24 -0.39 9.97
C LEU A 110 6.97 -1.75 10.08
N PRO A 111 6.25 -2.88 10.20
CA PRO A 111 6.89 -4.19 10.31
C PRO A 111 7.70 -4.49 9.03
N PRO A 112 8.98 -4.89 9.16
CA PRO A 112 9.81 -5.20 8.00
C PRO A 112 9.31 -6.47 7.33
N VAL A 113 9.03 -6.38 6.03
CA VAL A 113 8.65 -7.53 5.21
C VAL A 113 9.87 -7.95 4.40
N PHE A 114 10.47 -9.07 4.77
CA PHE A 114 11.62 -9.64 4.06
C PHE A 114 11.15 -10.45 2.85
N PHE A 115 11.78 -10.22 1.71
CA PHE A 115 11.53 -10.95 0.47
C PHE A 115 12.81 -11.11 -0.34
N GLN A 116 12.90 -12.21 -1.09
CA GLN A 116 14.03 -12.48 -1.96
C GLN A 116 13.76 -11.88 -3.34
N ARG A 117 14.68 -11.05 -3.85
CA ARG A 117 14.53 -10.37 -5.15
C ARG A 117 15.03 -11.20 -6.33
N MET A 118 15.79 -12.26 -6.07
CA MET A 118 16.45 -13.08 -7.09
C MET A 118 15.82 -14.47 -7.09
N PRO A 119 15.31 -14.95 -8.25
CA PRO A 119 14.95 -16.36 -8.37
C PRO A 119 16.20 -17.20 -8.14
N ILE A 120 16.09 -18.25 -7.34
CA ILE A 120 17.17 -19.22 -7.18
C ILE A 120 17.30 -19.91 -8.54
N TYR A 121 18.45 -19.75 -9.21
CA TYR A 121 18.73 -20.45 -10.46
C TYR A 121 18.65 -21.96 -10.16
N HIS A 122 17.65 -22.63 -10.73
CA HIS A 122 17.54 -24.08 -10.76
C HIS A 122 18.15 -24.64 -12.03
#